data_AF-A0A2P6W581-F1
#
_entry.id   AF-A0A2P6W581-F1
#
_cell.length_a   1.000
_cell.length_b   1.000
_cell.length_c   1.000
_cell.angle_alpha   90.00
_cell.angle_beta   90.00
_cell.angle_gamma   90.00
#
_symmetry.space_group_name_H-M   'P 1'
#
loop_
_entity.id
_entity.type
_entity.pdbx_description
1 polymer ?
#
loop_
_entity_poly.entity_id
_entity_poly.type
_entity_poly.pdbx_seq_one_letter_code
_entity_poly.pdbx_strand_id
1 'polypeptide(L)'
;HSVTFESIVRDQDGDDQISECTLEASDGQNTETYSINPNASASSDDEARCKQVVDQGENGGWSHLQQLDYDLTVTDDMGLSKSDSETGTFPNHRPVIESLEAREYVDREAFEVNSLIRPVDVGSGEMRGCTIVLSDEDNSYTAGSMTQVNSTHVRCEGDDLGPSKFPGLDMDEELEVEVTGTDIHGGTASDSIMYNLPTGIDYSYSAMIIDRGGIDFLPYQVSNNGNGEAEFSTELQNVNASFTANGEDSRTFTLDSGEVEQQSIRISPDVEFTGTKELRIVTENLETGIQKESTIPIHVREAPKTTERPVPGIGTLQLLLLFVTALILFSGRKSGPQI
;
A
#
# COMPACT_ATOMS: atom_id res chain seq x y z
N HIS A 1 2.85 -33.06 -0.58
CA HIS A 1 3.10 -33.14 -2.04
C HIS A 1 3.14 -34.60 -2.49
N SER A 2 2.84 -34.87 -3.76
CA SER A 2 2.80 -36.22 -4.33
C SER A 2 3.41 -36.26 -5.73
N VAL A 3 4.12 -37.32 -6.09
CA VAL A 3 4.53 -37.61 -7.47
C VAL A 3 3.85 -38.90 -7.91
N THR A 4 3.30 -38.91 -9.13
CA THR A 4 2.79 -40.14 -9.74
C THR A 4 3.87 -40.74 -10.62
N PHE A 5 4.37 -41.90 -10.24
CA PHE A 5 5.21 -42.74 -11.08
C PHE A 5 4.33 -43.62 -11.97
N GLU A 6 4.64 -43.69 -13.26
CA GLU A 6 3.94 -44.53 -14.20
C GLU A 6 4.91 -45.07 -15.25
N SER A 7 4.92 -46.39 -15.42
CA SER A 7 5.71 -47.06 -16.44
C SER A 7 4.85 -48.04 -17.23
N ILE A 8 5.13 -48.15 -18.53
CA ILE A 8 4.58 -49.16 -19.42
C ILE A 8 5.68 -50.19 -19.66
N VAL A 9 5.40 -51.43 -19.31
CA VAL A 9 6.35 -52.53 -19.41
C VAL A 9 5.83 -53.54 -20.41
N ARG A 10 6.73 -54.12 -21.19
CA ARG A 10 6.38 -55.07 -22.24
C ARG A 10 7.07 -56.41 -22.00
N ASP A 11 6.28 -57.48 -22.03
CA ASP A 11 6.77 -58.85 -22.10
C ASP A 11 6.47 -59.42 -23.51
N GLN A 12 7.33 -60.29 -24.03
CA GLN A 12 7.12 -60.88 -25.36
C GLN A 12 6.11 -62.03 -25.33
N ASP A 13 5.90 -62.62 -24.16
CA ASP A 13 5.03 -63.78 -23.95
C ASP A 13 3.63 -63.39 -23.43
N GLY A 14 3.39 -62.09 -23.15
CA GLY A 14 2.11 -61.52 -22.76
C GLY A 14 2.17 -60.67 -21.49
N ASP A 15 1.29 -59.68 -21.35
CA ASP A 15 1.23 -58.81 -20.16
C ASP A 15 0.89 -59.58 -18.86
N ASP A 16 0.19 -60.71 -19.00
CA ASP A 16 -0.14 -61.64 -17.93
C ASP A 16 1.08 -62.38 -17.36
N GLN A 17 2.23 -62.34 -18.03
CA GLN A 17 3.50 -62.90 -17.54
C GLN A 17 4.23 -61.97 -16.57
N ILE A 18 3.79 -60.72 -16.42
CA ILE A 18 4.41 -59.76 -15.50
C ILE A 18 3.84 -59.97 -14.10
N SER A 19 4.67 -60.47 -13.19
CA SER A 19 4.25 -60.93 -11.86
C SER A 19 4.31 -59.83 -10.80
N GLU A 20 5.32 -58.96 -10.87
CA GLU A 20 5.55 -57.91 -9.88
C GLU A 20 6.25 -56.69 -10.49
N CYS A 21 5.83 -55.51 -10.05
CA CYS A 21 6.59 -54.27 -10.21
C CYS A 21 7.01 -53.78 -8.81
N THR A 22 8.30 -53.59 -8.58
CA THR A 22 8.84 -53.01 -7.35
C THR A 22 9.44 -51.64 -7.66
N LEU A 23 8.91 -50.59 -7.05
CA LEU A 23 9.46 -49.24 -7.15
C LEU A 23 10.22 -48.90 -5.86
N GLU A 24 11.49 -48.58 -5.98
CA GLU A 24 12.28 -47.97 -4.91
C GLU A 24 12.39 -46.47 -5.15
N ALA A 25 12.12 -45.65 -4.13
CA ALA A 25 12.31 -44.20 -4.16
C ALA A 25 13.31 -43.79 -3.07
N SER A 26 14.34 -43.02 -3.41
CA SER A 26 15.44 -42.68 -2.51
C SER A 26 15.92 -41.24 -2.68
N ASP A 27 16.23 -40.54 -1.59
CA ASP A 27 16.96 -39.24 -1.61
C ASP A 27 18.47 -39.41 -1.28
N GLY A 28 18.94 -40.67 -1.22
CA GLY A 28 20.28 -41.05 -0.77
C GLY A 28 20.46 -41.20 0.74
N GLN A 29 19.48 -40.78 1.56
CA GLN A 29 19.47 -40.94 3.02
C GLN A 29 18.29 -41.80 3.51
N ASN A 30 17.14 -41.61 2.89
CA ASN A 30 15.87 -42.25 3.16
C ASN A 30 15.43 -43.00 1.90
N THR A 31 15.05 -44.25 2.06
CA THR A 31 14.62 -45.12 0.97
C THR A 31 13.30 -45.79 1.35
N GLU A 32 12.33 -45.74 0.44
CA GLU A 32 11.09 -46.50 0.55
C GLU A 32 10.90 -47.40 -0.66
N THR A 33 10.27 -48.55 -0.43
CA THR A 33 9.99 -49.54 -1.47
C THR A 33 8.49 -49.79 -1.54
N TYR A 34 7.95 -49.76 -2.75
CA TYR A 34 6.54 -49.98 -3.05
C TYR A 34 6.39 -51.21 -3.93
N SER A 35 5.62 -52.20 -3.46
CA SER A 35 5.15 -53.30 -4.30
C SER A 35 3.89 -52.85 -5.04
N ILE A 36 3.99 -52.81 -6.37
CA ILE A 36 2.95 -52.36 -7.28
C ILE A 36 2.40 -53.59 -8.00
N ASN A 37 1.08 -53.78 -7.93
CA ASN A 37 0.41 -54.78 -8.74
C ASN A 37 0.32 -54.28 -10.18
N PRO A 38 0.96 -54.97 -11.16
CA PRO A 38 0.84 -54.61 -12.56
C PRO A 38 -0.62 -54.73 -13.01
N ASN A 39 -1.12 -53.74 -13.73
CA ASN A 39 -2.43 -53.81 -14.38
C ASN A 39 -2.25 -53.93 -15.88
N ALA A 40 -2.98 -54.84 -16.52
CA ALA A 40 -3.06 -54.96 -17.97
C ALA A 40 -3.29 -53.59 -18.61
N SER A 41 -2.45 -53.19 -19.56
CA SER A 41 -2.61 -51.92 -20.24
C SER A 41 -3.63 -52.03 -21.38
N ALA A 42 -4.35 -50.95 -21.68
CA ALA A 42 -5.37 -50.97 -22.74
C ALA A 42 -4.79 -50.94 -24.17
N SER A 43 -3.46 -50.85 -24.34
CA SER A 43 -2.81 -50.58 -25.63
C SER A 43 -2.38 -51.81 -26.40
N SER A 44 -2.04 -52.93 -25.74
CA SER A 44 -1.76 -54.22 -26.37
C SER A 44 -1.71 -55.37 -25.36
N ASP A 45 -1.86 -56.60 -25.85
CA ASP A 45 -1.81 -57.85 -25.06
C ASP A 45 -0.41 -58.17 -24.50
N ASP A 46 0.61 -57.39 -24.87
CA ASP A 46 2.01 -57.56 -24.45
C ASP A 46 2.42 -56.54 -23.37
N GLU A 47 1.57 -55.58 -23.02
CA GLU A 47 1.91 -54.42 -22.19
C GLU A 47 1.16 -54.37 -20.86
N ALA A 48 1.90 -54.31 -19.75
CA ALA A 48 1.37 -54.01 -18.42
C ALA A 48 1.77 -52.60 -17.96
N ARG A 49 0.99 -52.04 -17.03
CA ARG A 49 1.22 -50.74 -16.42
C ARG A 49 1.54 -50.88 -14.94
N CYS A 50 2.71 -50.40 -14.54
CA CYS A 50 3.06 -50.19 -13.14
C CYS A 50 2.78 -48.72 -12.79
N LYS A 51 1.92 -48.45 -11.80
CA LYS A 51 1.59 -47.10 -11.36
C LYS A 51 1.60 -46.99 -9.85
N GLN A 52 2.29 -45.99 -9.32
CA GLN A 52 2.35 -45.70 -7.89
C GLN A 52 2.28 -44.19 -7.65
N VAL A 53 1.59 -43.79 -6.59
CA VAL A 53 1.67 -42.42 -6.06
C VAL A 53 2.63 -42.45 -4.87
N VAL A 54 3.67 -41.63 -4.96
CA VAL A 54 4.67 -41.44 -3.91
C VAL A 54 4.31 -40.15 -3.20
N ASP A 55 3.91 -40.24 -1.94
CA ASP A 55 3.50 -39.11 -1.11
C ASP A 55 4.60 -38.73 -0.12
N GLN A 56 4.89 -37.43 -0.03
CA GLN A 56 5.92 -36.90 0.87
C GLN A 56 5.57 -37.12 2.37
N GLY A 57 4.29 -37.29 2.70
CA GLY A 57 3.76 -37.12 4.05
C GLY A 57 3.50 -38.38 4.86
N GLU A 58 3.60 -39.59 4.28
CA GLU A 58 3.18 -40.78 5.02
C GLU A 58 4.30 -41.43 5.83
N ASN A 59 5.55 -41.55 5.34
CA ASN A 59 6.63 -42.22 6.10
C ASN A 59 8.09 -41.81 5.77
N GLY A 60 8.36 -41.11 4.65
CA GLY A 60 9.71 -41.08 4.06
C GLY A 60 10.70 -40.04 4.57
N GLY A 61 10.25 -39.05 5.37
CA GLY A 61 11.13 -37.97 5.84
C GLY A 61 11.70 -37.09 4.72
N TRP A 62 11.15 -37.18 3.51
CA TRP A 62 11.64 -36.47 2.34
C TRP A 62 11.22 -35.00 2.33
N SER A 63 12.14 -34.15 1.89
CA SER A 63 11.92 -32.74 1.56
C SER A 63 11.49 -32.62 0.10
N HIS A 64 10.57 -31.71 -0.18
CA HIS A 64 10.11 -31.40 -1.54
C HIS A 64 11.21 -30.78 -2.43
N LEU A 65 12.30 -30.26 -1.84
CA LEU A 65 13.48 -29.77 -2.58
C LEU A 65 14.46 -30.89 -2.94
N GLN A 66 14.31 -32.09 -2.39
CA GLN A 66 15.23 -33.18 -2.67
C GLN A 66 14.90 -33.79 -4.03
N GLN A 67 15.97 -34.14 -4.76
CA GLN A 67 15.89 -35.04 -5.89
C GLN A 67 15.68 -36.44 -5.34
N LEU A 68 14.66 -37.12 -5.86
CA LEU A 68 14.39 -38.53 -5.63
C LEU A 68 14.89 -39.32 -6.83
N ASP A 69 15.67 -40.35 -6.54
CA ASP A 69 16.02 -41.42 -7.45
C ASP A 69 14.93 -42.49 -7.37
N TYR A 70 14.33 -42.82 -8.52
CA TYR A 70 13.31 -43.84 -8.67
C TYR A 70 13.90 -45.02 -9.44
N ASP A 71 13.96 -46.18 -8.80
CA ASP A 71 14.40 -47.43 -9.41
C ASP A 71 13.21 -48.38 -9.52
N LEU A 72 12.74 -48.62 -10.74
CA LEU A 72 11.70 -49.61 -11.01
C LEU A 72 12.36 -50.94 -11.37
N THR A 73 12.04 -52.00 -10.65
CA THR A 73 12.36 -53.38 -11.02
C THR A 73 11.07 -54.11 -11.37
N VAL A 74 11.04 -54.73 -12.55
CA VAL A 74 9.91 -55.54 -13.00
C VAL A 74 10.36 -56.98 -13.11
N THR A 75 9.54 -57.91 -12.63
CA THR A 75 9.81 -59.34 -12.61
C THR A 75 8.70 -60.10 -13.31
N ASP A 76 9.06 -61.05 -14.18
CA ASP A 76 8.11 -61.96 -14.83
C ASP A 76 7.79 -63.19 -13.95
N ASP A 77 6.85 -64.02 -14.37
CA ASP A 77 6.46 -65.26 -13.69
C ASP A 77 7.58 -66.32 -13.67
N MET A 78 8.58 -66.20 -14.54
CA MET A 78 9.77 -67.07 -14.58
C MET A 78 10.89 -66.58 -13.66
N GLY A 79 10.72 -65.43 -13.01
CA GLY A 79 11.70 -64.80 -12.13
C GLY A 79 12.83 -64.06 -12.86
N LEU A 80 12.67 -63.74 -14.14
CA LEU A 80 13.55 -62.81 -14.85
C LEU A 80 13.15 -61.39 -14.50
N SER A 81 14.15 -60.55 -14.23
CA SER A 81 13.92 -59.15 -13.86
C SER A 81 14.67 -58.18 -14.75
N LYS A 82 14.09 -57.00 -14.93
CA LYS A 82 14.74 -55.85 -15.53
C LYS A 82 14.46 -54.62 -14.67
N SER A 83 15.47 -53.76 -14.55
CA SER A 83 15.34 -52.50 -13.85
C SER A 83 15.61 -51.31 -14.77
N ASP A 84 14.94 -50.20 -14.49
CA ASP A 84 15.20 -48.91 -15.10
C ASP A 84 15.10 -47.83 -14.03
N SER A 85 15.76 -46.70 -14.25
CA SER A 85 15.84 -45.63 -13.26
C SER A 85 15.59 -44.25 -13.84
N GLU A 86 14.93 -43.42 -13.05
CA GLU A 86 14.65 -42.03 -13.37
C GLU A 86 14.79 -41.17 -12.12
N THR A 87 15.03 -39.88 -12.29
CA THR A 87 15.08 -38.96 -11.16
C THR A 87 13.97 -37.92 -11.27
N GLY A 88 13.40 -37.50 -10.15
CA GLY A 88 12.42 -36.42 -10.11
C GLY A 88 12.43 -35.65 -8.80
N THR A 89 11.59 -34.63 -8.71
CA THR A 89 11.39 -33.84 -7.48
C THR A 89 9.90 -33.74 -7.19
N PHE A 90 9.54 -33.52 -5.94
CA PHE A 90 8.15 -33.16 -5.64
C PHE A 90 7.85 -31.78 -6.27
N PRO A 91 6.67 -31.60 -6.89
CA PRO A 91 6.28 -30.30 -7.43
C PRO A 91 6.12 -29.32 -6.27
N ASN A 92 6.68 -28.12 -6.36
CA ASN A 92 6.43 -27.02 -5.43
C ASN A 92 5.66 -25.91 -6.13
N HIS A 93 4.43 -25.65 -5.72
CA HIS A 93 3.60 -24.58 -6.27
C HIS A 93 3.77 -23.33 -5.42
N ARG A 94 4.19 -22.25 -6.07
CA ARG A 94 4.30 -20.94 -5.41
C ARG A 94 2.95 -20.55 -4.79
N PRO A 95 2.95 -19.86 -3.64
CA PRO A 95 1.73 -19.29 -3.09
C PRO A 95 1.10 -18.30 -4.08
N VAL A 96 -0.16 -17.93 -3.84
CA VAL A 96 -0.87 -16.93 -4.64
C VAL A 96 -1.31 -15.79 -3.73
N ILE A 97 -0.95 -14.57 -4.09
CA ILE A 97 -1.49 -13.36 -3.47
C ILE A 97 -2.84 -13.09 -4.13
N GLU A 98 -3.92 -13.13 -3.35
CA GLU A 98 -5.28 -12.96 -3.84
C GLU A 98 -5.75 -11.50 -3.77
N SER A 99 -5.23 -10.77 -2.79
CA SER A 99 -5.49 -9.35 -2.63
C SER A 99 -4.32 -8.65 -1.94
N LEU A 100 -4.11 -7.39 -2.29
CA LEU A 100 -3.21 -6.47 -1.64
C LEU A 100 -3.93 -5.13 -1.50
N GLU A 101 -4.08 -4.66 -0.27
CA GLU A 101 -4.69 -3.38 0.07
C GLU A 101 -3.77 -2.59 1.00
N ALA A 102 -3.62 -1.29 0.74
CA ALA A 102 -3.04 -0.32 1.67
C ALA A 102 -4.11 0.72 2.04
N ARG A 103 -4.15 1.09 3.32
CA ARG A 103 -5.11 2.05 3.87
C ARG A 103 -4.41 3.02 4.81
N GLU A 104 -4.67 4.31 4.64
CA GLU A 104 -4.09 5.35 5.49
C GLU A 104 -4.86 5.52 6.81
N TYR A 105 -4.11 5.75 7.88
CA TYR A 105 -4.57 6.34 9.13
C TYR A 105 -4.27 7.84 9.13
N VAL A 106 -5.27 8.64 8.71
CA VAL A 106 -5.17 10.10 8.61
C VAL A 106 -4.69 10.74 9.93
N ASP A 107 -5.10 10.18 11.08
CA ASP A 107 -4.81 10.75 12.40
C ASP A 107 -3.37 10.51 12.88
N ARG A 108 -2.59 9.66 12.22
CA ARG A 108 -1.29 9.15 12.73
C ARG A 108 -0.14 9.22 11.74
N GLU A 109 -0.36 9.74 10.53
CA GLU A 109 0.65 9.72 9.45
C GLU A 109 1.23 8.32 9.25
N ALA A 110 0.35 7.32 9.25
CA ALA A 110 0.72 5.91 9.15
C ALA A 110 -0.29 5.18 8.27
N PHE A 111 0.02 3.96 7.89
CA PHE A 111 -0.89 3.14 7.11
C PHE A 111 -0.89 1.67 7.56
N GLU A 112 -1.97 1.01 7.20
CA GLU A 112 -2.19 -0.42 7.33
C GLU A 112 -2.03 -1.06 5.95
N VAL A 113 -1.20 -2.10 5.86
CA VAL A 113 -1.13 -2.96 4.69
C VAL A 113 -1.74 -4.30 5.05
N ASN A 114 -2.65 -4.78 4.21
CA ASN A 114 -3.33 -6.04 4.37
C ASN A 114 -3.31 -6.84 3.07
N SER A 115 -2.79 -8.06 3.12
CA SER A 115 -2.77 -8.96 1.97
C SER A 115 -3.26 -10.35 2.34
N LEU A 116 -4.11 -10.92 1.49
CA LEU A 116 -4.59 -12.29 1.63
C LEU A 116 -3.79 -13.21 0.71
N ILE A 117 -3.19 -14.25 1.28
CA ILE A 117 -2.31 -15.17 0.59
C ILE A 117 -2.83 -16.60 0.74
N ARG A 118 -2.92 -17.30 -0.38
CA ARG A 118 -3.34 -18.70 -0.44
C ARG A 118 -2.13 -19.59 -0.79
N PRO A 119 -1.69 -20.50 0.09
CA PRO A 119 -0.80 -21.58 -0.34
C PRO A 119 -1.53 -22.47 -1.34
N VAL A 120 -0.85 -22.81 -2.43
CA VAL A 120 -1.40 -23.66 -3.49
C VAL A 120 -1.25 -25.13 -3.11
N ASP A 121 -0.16 -25.45 -2.41
CA ASP A 121 0.06 -26.75 -1.80
C ASP A 121 -0.76 -26.89 -0.51
N VAL A 122 -1.06 -28.14 -0.16
CA VAL A 122 -2.28 -28.48 0.61
C VAL A 122 -2.21 -28.00 2.07
N GLY A 123 -2.78 -26.82 2.32
CA GLY A 123 -3.14 -26.31 3.64
C GLY A 123 -2.30 -25.12 4.14
N SER A 124 -2.92 -24.21 4.87
CA SER A 124 -2.31 -22.99 5.46
C SER A 124 -1.07 -23.18 6.34
N GLY A 125 -0.78 -24.40 6.81
CA GLY A 125 0.48 -24.73 7.47
C GLY A 125 1.70 -24.73 6.53
N GLU A 126 1.46 -24.66 5.22
CA GLU A 126 2.47 -24.51 4.18
C GLU A 126 3.12 -23.13 4.16
N MET A 127 2.56 -22.11 4.83
CA MET A 127 3.16 -20.77 4.79
C MET A 127 4.25 -20.63 5.86
N ARG A 128 5.47 -20.23 5.46
CA ARG A 128 6.60 -19.96 6.36
C ARG A 128 6.53 -18.56 6.92
N GLY A 129 6.19 -17.60 6.09
CA GLY A 129 6.22 -16.21 6.49
C GLY A 129 5.69 -15.29 5.40
N CYS A 130 5.52 -14.05 5.81
CA CYS A 130 5.25 -12.97 4.90
C CYS A 130 6.10 -11.75 5.28
N THR A 131 6.48 -11.00 4.27
CA THR A 131 7.26 -9.78 4.38
C THR A 131 6.55 -8.67 3.62
N ILE A 132 6.48 -7.50 4.23
CA ILE A 132 6.00 -6.27 3.59
C ILE A 132 7.21 -5.36 3.46
N VAL A 133 7.51 -4.90 2.25
CA VAL A 133 8.58 -3.95 1.97
C VAL A 133 7.96 -2.63 1.55
N LEU A 134 8.48 -1.56 2.12
CA LEU A 134 7.97 -0.21 1.99
C LEU A 134 9.13 0.63 1.50
N SER A 135 9.05 1.12 0.27
CA SER A 135 10.14 1.85 -0.34
C SER A 135 9.66 3.21 -0.80
N ASP A 136 10.43 4.25 -0.48
CA ASP A 136 10.36 5.58 -1.08
C ASP A 136 11.54 5.75 -2.06
N GLU A 137 11.85 6.95 -2.53
CA GLU A 137 12.96 7.16 -3.48
C GLU A 137 14.34 6.82 -2.88
N ASP A 138 14.50 6.97 -1.56
CA ASP A 138 15.80 6.98 -0.89
C ASP A 138 15.98 5.83 0.14
N ASN A 139 14.89 5.23 0.60
CA ASN A 139 14.82 4.32 1.73
C ASN A 139 13.96 3.10 1.41
N SER A 140 14.26 2.00 2.09
CA SER A 140 13.45 0.79 2.05
C SER A 140 13.37 0.18 3.44
N TYR A 141 12.16 -0.11 3.88
CA TYR A 141 11.83 -0.61 5.20
C TYR A 141 11.09 -1.94 5.10
N THR A 142 11.36 -2.82 6.05
CA THR A 142 10.76 -4.15 6.08
C THR A 142 9.87 -4.29 7.31
N ALA A 143 8.66 -4.78 7.08
CA ALA A 143 7.63 -5.02 8.07
C ALA A 143 6.88 -6.32 7.74
N GLY A 144 5.71 -6.48 8.35
CA GLY A 144 4.82 -7.59 8.09
C GLY A 144 4.79 -8.59 9.23
N SER A 145 3.60 -9.08 9.49
CA SER A 145 3.31 -10.19 10.38
C SER A 145 2.31 -11.10 9.68
N MET A 146 2.42 -12.40 9.93
CA MET A 146 1.57 -13.40 9.30
C MET A 146 0.58 -13.95 10.32
N THR A 147 -0.71 -13.89 10.00
CA THR A 147 -1.79 -14.44 10.80
C THR A 147 -2.56 -15.47 9.99
N GLN A 148 -2.78 -16.66 10.56
CA GLN A 148 -3.60 -17.68 9.90
C GLN A 148 -5.08 -17.28 9.95
N VAL A 149 -5.72 -17.18 8.78
CA VAL A 149 -7.14 -16.81 8.68
C VAL A 149 -8.02 -18.06 8.75
N ASN A 150 -7.67 -19.08 7.97
CA ASN A 150 -8.35 -20.37 7.94
C ASN A 150 -7.39 -21.46 7.42
N SER A 151 -7.88 -22.67 7.21
CA SER A 151 -7.06 -23.81 6.74
C SER A 151 -6.47 -23.64 5.35
N THR A 152 -6.84 -22.60 4.59
CA THR A 152 -6.46 -22.38 3.19
C THR A 152 -5.91 -20.98 2.91
N HIS A 153 -5.90 -20.08 3.90
CA HIS A 153 -5.44 -18.70 3.71
C HIS A 153 -4.67 -18.22 4.92
N VAL A 154 -3.62 -17.46 4.66
CA VAL A 154 -2.94 -16.63 5.63
C VAL A 154 -3.09 -15.17 5.24
N ARG A 155 -2.96 -14.29 6.22
CA ARG A 155 -2.98 -12.87 6.02
C ARG A 155 -1.64 -12.29 6.41
N CYS A 156 -1.15 -11.40 5.55
CA CYS A 156 0.02 -10.60 5.80
C CYS A 156 -0.42 -9.20 6.20
N GLU A 157 -0.10 -8.79 7.42
CA GLU A 157 -0.53 -7.52 8.00
C GLU A 157 0.67 -6.71 8.46
N GLY A 158 0.70 -5.44 8.09
CA GLY A 158 1.61 -4.45 8.62
C GLY A 158 0.80 -3.27 9.13
N ASP A 159 0.79 -3.09 10.45
CA ASP A 159 0.06 -2.01 11.11
C ASP A 159 1.03 -0.92 11.59
N ASP A 160 0.49 0.30 11.68
CA ASP A 160 1.19 1.53 12.10
C ASP A 160 2.51 1.73 11.34
N LEU A 161 2.45 1.56 10.01
CA LEU A 161 3.60 1.76 9.13
C LEU A 161 3.68 3.25 8.79
N GLY A 162 4.59 3.97 9.44
CA GLY A 162 4.77 5.41 9.24
C GLY A 162 6.08 5.90 9.87
N PRO A 163 6.36 7.21 9.84
CA PRO A 163 7.62 7.79 10.31
C PRO A 163 7.91 7.52 11.78
N SER A 164 6.88 7.30 12.59
CA SER A 164 7.00 6.91 14.01
C SER A 164 7.72 5.57 14.18
N LYS A 165 7.53 4.64 13.24
CA LYS A 165 8.10 3.29 13.21
C LYS A 165 9.33 3.22 12.31
N PHE A 166 9.33 3.99 11.22
CA PHE A 166 10.39 4.03 10.21
C PHE A 166 10.92 5.47 10.07
N PRO A 167 11.84 5.90 10.94
CA PRO A 167 12.45 7.20 10.82
C PRO A 167 13.14 7.34 9.45
N GLY A 168 12.77 8.39 8.71
CA GLY A 168 13.29 8.67 7.37
C GLY A 168 12.33 8.33 6.24
N LEU A 169 11.25 7.58 6.50
CA LEU A 169 10.19 7.38 5.53
C LEU A 169 9.51 8.72 5.24
N ASP A 170 9.54 9.15 3.99
CA ASP A 170 8.85 10.37 3.57
C ASP A 170 7.43 10.02 3.09
N MET A 171 6.45 10.53 3.83
CA MET A 171 5.03 10.32 3.56
C MET A 171 4.48 11.28 2.50
N ASP A 172 5.30 12.22 2.02
CA ASP A 172 4.93 13.11 0.92
C ASP A 172 5.36 12.56 -0.45
N GLU A 173 6.10 11.44 -0.47
CA GLU A 173 6.59 10.79 -1.68
C GLU A 173 5.69 9.63 -2.14
N GLU A 174 5.91 9.18 -3.38
CA GLU A 174 5.30 7.95 -3.89
C GLU A 174 5.89 6.75 -3.16
N LEU A 175 5.04 5.96 -2.49
CA LEU A 175 5.47 4.77 -1.76
C LEU A 175 5.20 3.50 -2.57
N GLU A 176 6.22 2.70 -2.81
CA GLU A 176 6.03 1.32 -3.26
C GLU A 176 5.80 0.40 -2.05
N VAL A 177 4.66 -0.30 -2.05
CA VAL A 177 4.35 -1.34 -1.07
C VAL A 177 4.41 -2.69 -1.77
N GLU A 178 5.44 -3.48 -1.47
CA GLU A 178 5.59 -4.86 -1.94
C GLU A 178 5.25 -5.84 -0.82
N VAL A 179 4.42 -6.84 -1.12
CA VAL A 179 4.16 -7.97 -0.23
C VAL A 179 4.74 -9.24 -0.82
N THR A 180 5.55 -9.94 -0.06
CA THR A 180 6.12 -11.25 -0.42
C THR A 180 5.65 -12.33 0.55
N GLY A 181 4.91 -13.32 0.04
CA GLY A 181 4.57 -14.55 0.75
C GLY A 181 5.58 -15.65 0.45
N THR A 182 6.04 -16.38 1.47
CA THR A 182 6.96 -17.52 1.32
C THR A 182 6.37 -18.76 1.97
N ASP A 183 6.36 -19.88 1.25
CA ASP A 183 5.99 -21.18 1.81
C ASP A 183 7.14 -21.82 2.62
N ILE A 184 6.88 -22.88 3.37
CA ILE A 184 7.86 -23.67 4.14
C ILE A 184 8.91 -24.34 3.25
N HIS A 185 8.64 -24.32 1.97
CA HIS A 185 9.29 -25.01 0.90
C HIS A 185 10.17 -24.07 0.03
N GLY A 186 10.19 -22.77 0.34
CA GLY A 186 10.97 -21.75 -0.36
C GLY A 186 10.35 -21.21 -1.64
N GLY A 187 9.13 -21.63 -2.01
CA GLY A 187 8.34 -20.99 -3.04
C GLY A 187 7.86 -19.62 -2.57
N THR A 188 7.99 -18.63 -3.44
CA THR A 188 7.63 -17.24 -3.15
C THR A 188 6.65 -16.69 -4.16
N ALA A 189 5.80 -15.79 -3.70
CA ALA A 189 4.99 -14.92 -4.54
C ALA A 189 5.07 -13.50 -4.01
N SER A 190 5.14 -12.55 -4.93
CA SER A 190 5.24 -11.12 -4.63
C SER A 190 4.19 -10.37 -5.45
N ASP A 191 3.62 -9.34 -4.85
CA ASP A 191 2.71 -8.38 -5.49
C ASP A 191 3.04 -7.00 -4.93
N SER A 192 2.88 -5.96 -5.74
CA SER A 192 3.16 -4.60 -5.31
C SER A 192 2.09 -3.61 -5.78
N ILE A 193 1.89 -2.60 -4.96
CA ILE A 193 1.05 -1.44 -5.28
C ILE A 193 1.86 -0.17 -5.07
N MET A 194 1.69 0.78 -5.99
CA MET A 194 2.14 2.15 -5.76
C MET A 194 1.06 2.86 -4.96
N TYR A 195 1.45 3.38 -3.81
CA TYR A 195 0.60 4.14 -2.93
C TYR A 195 1.09 5.59 -2.91
N ASN A 196 0.43 6.41 -3.71
CA ASN A 196 0.57 7.85 -3.57
C ASN A 196 -0.26 8.27 -2.38
N LEU A 197 0.42 8.69 -1.32
CA LEU A 197 -0.27 9.36 -0.23
C LEU A 197 -1.02 10.55 -0.84
N PRO A 198 -2.32 10.68 -0.56
CA PRO A 198 -3.05 11.86 -0.96
C PRO A 198 -2.47 13.01 -0.12
N THR A 199 -1.40 13.65 -0.62
CA THR A 199 -0.83 14.90 -0.09
C THR A 199 -1.88 15.99 -0.27
N GLY A 200 -2.93 15.92 0.54
CA GLY A 200 -3.82 17.03 0.77
C GLY A 200 -3.10 17.90 1.78
N ILE A 201 -2.55 18.98 1.26
CA ILE A 201 -2.11 20.18 1.95
C ILE A 201 -2.78 20.35 3.33
N ASP A 202 -1.97 20.24 4.38
CA ASP A 202 -2.32 20.68 5.73
C ASP A 202 -1.95 22.16 5.88
N TYR A 203 -2.87 23.05 5.50
CA TYR A 203 -2.96 24.30 6.25
C TYR A 203 -3.91 24.02 7.41
N SER A 204 -3.36 23.53 8.52
CA SER A 204 -4.04 23.45 9.81
C SER A 204 -4.28 24.87 10.33
N TYR A 205 -5.14 25.63 9.65
CA TYR A 205 -5.81 26.77 10.26
C TYR A 205 -6.67 26.20 11.37
N SER A 206 -6.09 26.10 12.56
CA SER A 206 -6.79 25.64 13.76
C SER A 206 -8.07 26.43 14.01
N ALA A 207 -8.13 27.70 13.55
CA ALA A 207 -9.34 28.46 13.33
C ALA A 207 -9.07 29.73 12.50
N MET A 208 -10.13 30.32 11.95
CA MET A 208 -10.15 31.69 11.43
C MET A 208 -11.00 32.59 12.34
N ILE A 209 -10.53 33.81 12.63
CA ILE A 209 -11.27 34.78 13.46
C ILE A 209 -11.64 35.99 12.58
N ILE A 210 -12.93 36.17 12.33
CA ILE A 210 -13.45 37.26 11.48
C ILE A 210 -14.31 38.19 12.34
N ASP A 211 -14.18 39.49 12.14
CA ASP A 211 -15.09 40.45 12.76
C ASP A 211 -16.47 40.40 12.07
N ARG A 212 -17.54 40.68 12.81
CA ARG A 212 -18.91 40.67 12.29
C ARG A 212 -19.06 41.60 11.08
N GLY A 213 -19.52 41.05 9.96
CA GLY A 213 -19.64 41.77 8.67
C GLY A 213 -18.29 42.05 7.98
N GLY A 214 -17.20 41.52 8.52
CA GLY A 214 -15.89 41.52 7.90
C GLY A 214 -15.81 40.53 6.73
N ILE A 215 -14.73 40.67 5.96
CA ILE A 215 -14.38 39.79 4.87
C ILE A 215 -12.96 39.32 5.14
N ASP A 216 -12.72 38.01 5.01
CA ASP A 216 -11.38 37.45 5.08
C ASP A 216 -11.17 36.45 3.94
N PHE A 217 -9.91 36.10 3.69
CA PHE A 217 -9.51 35.21 2.59
C PHE A 217 -8.72 34.03 3.12
N LEU A 218 -9.14 32.84 2.71
CA LEU A 218 -8.49 31.58 3.03
C LEU A 218 -7.82 31.02 1.76
N PRO A 219 -6.49 30.87 1.72
CA PRO A 219 -5.84 30.10 0.66
C PRO A 219 -6.16 28.61 0.83
N TYR A 220 -6.45 27.93 -0.27
CA TYR A 220 -6.73 26.50 -0.34
C TYR A 220 -6.02 25.91 -1.56
N GLN A 221 -5.51 24.69 -1.46
CA GLN A 221 -4.77 24.07 -2.57
C GLN A 221 -5.32 22.67 -2.83
N VAL A 222 -5.30 22.27 -4.09
CA VAL A 222 -5.65 20.90 -4.52
C VAL A 222 -4.53 20.40 -5.42
N SER A 223 -4.00 19.23 -5.12
CA SER A 223 -2.97 18.54 -5.91
C SER A 223 -3.55 17.30 -6.59
N ASN A 224 -3.07 16.98 -7.78
CA ASN A 224 -3.35 15.71 -8.44
C ASN A 224 -2.12 14.81 -8.36
N ASN A 225 -2.12 13.87 -7.41
CA ASN A 225 -1.07 12.85 -7.31
C ASN A 225 -1.43 11.56 -8.06
N GLY A 226 -2.55 11.55 -8.80
CA GLY A 226 -2.94 10.43 -9.63
C GLY A 226 -2.08 10.33 -10.88
N ASN A 227 -2.19 9.18 -11.56
CA ASN A 227 -1.58 8.99 -12.87
C ASN A 227 -2.45 9.62 -13.96
N GLY A 228 -1.87 10.57 -14.69
CA GLY A 228 -2.54 11.29 -15.76
C GLY A 228 -3.36 12.49 -15.32
N GLU A 229 -4.01 13.11 -16.30
CA GLU A 229 -4.95 14.22 -16.12
C GLU A 229 -6.19 13.74 -15.36
N ALA A 230 -6.70 14.54 -14.42
CA ALA A 230 -7.94 14.27 -13.71
C ALA A 230 -8.80 15.53 -13.50
N GLU A 231 -10.12 15.36 -13.52
CA GLU A 231 -11.09 16.41 -13.21
C GLU A 231 -11.52 16.40 -11.73
N PHE A 232 -11.51 17.58 -11.11
CA PHE A 232 -11.84 17.78 -9.71
C PHE A 232 -12.99 18.77 -9.53
N SER A 233 -13.83 18.55 -8.52
CA SER A 233 -14.86 19.49 -8.08
C SER A 233 -14.66 19.82 -6.60
N THR A 234 -14.53 21.11 -6.27
CA THR A 234 -14.48 21.58 -4.87
C THR A 234 -15.77 22.35 -4.53
N GLU A 235 -16.40 22.03 -3.41
CA GLU A 235 -17.61 22.66 -2.87
C GLU A 235 -17.38 23.22 -1.46
N LEU A 236 -17.93 24.40 -1.19
CA LEU A 236 -17.89 25.12 0.08
C LEU A 236 -19.26 25.05 0.77
N GLN A 237 -19.28 24.57 2.01
CA GLN A 237 -20.51 24.35 2.77
C GLN A 237 -20.49 25.04 4.13
N ASN A 238 -21.68 25.18 4.72
CA ASN A 238 -21.94 25.61 6.11
C ASN A 238 -21.59 27.06 6.48
N VAL A 239 -20.81 27.76 5.68
CA VAL A 239 -20.48 29.19 5.86
C VAL A 239 -20.76 29.94 4.56
N ASN A 240 -21.11 31.23 4.66
CA ASN A 240 -21.20 32.11 3.51
C ASN A 240 -19.77 32.37 2.97
N ALA A 241 -19.38 31.55 2.00
CA ALA A 241 -18.07 31.53 1.39
C ALA A 241 -18.20 31.36 -0.12
N SER A 242 -17.21 31.86 -0.85
CA SER A 242 -17.18 31.77 -2.32
C SER A 242 -15.73 31.73 -2.80
N PHE A 243 -15.44 31.00 -3.88
CA PHE A 243 -14.15 31.12 -4.54
C PHE A 243 -14.02 32.50 -5.18
N THR A 244 -12.87 33.14 -4.99
CA THR A 244 -12.59 34.47 -5.56
C THR A 244 -12.54 34.46 -7.09
N ALA A 245 -12.27 33.30 -7.71
CA ALA A 245 -12.12 33.15 -9.15
C ALA A 245 -13.46 33.27 -9.90
N ASN A 246 -14.54 32.64 -9.40
CA ASN A 246 -15.86 32.65 -10.04
C ASN A 246 -16.96 33.31 -9.19
N GLY A 247 -16.73 33.55 -7.91
CA GLY A 247 -17.72 34.09 -6.98
C GLY A 247 -18.80 33.08 -6.57
N GLU A 248 -18.61 31.80 -6.85
CA GLU A 248 -19.55 30.72 -6.53
C GLU A 248 -19.02 29.90 -5.35
N ASP A 249 -19.89 29.09 -4.75
CA ASP A 249 -19.58 28.16 -3.66
C ASP A 249 -19.01 26.82 -4.16
N SER A 250 -18.98 26.60 -5.48
CA SER A 250 -18.38 25.42 -6.10
C SER A 250 -17.49 25.80 -7.27
N ARG A 251 -16.52 24.94 -7.59
CA ARG A 251 -15.62 25.11 -8.74
C ARG A 251 -15.15 23.76 -9.26
N THR A 252 -15.20 23.58 -10.57
CA THR A 252 -14.60 22.44 -11.28
C THR A 252 -13.34 22.87 -11.99
N PHE A 253 -12.32 22.03 -12.02
CA PHE A 253 -11.03 22.28 -12.68
C PHE A 253 -10.33 20.95 -12.99
N THR A 254 -9.36 21.00 -13.88
CA THR A 254 -8.58 19.84 -14.33
C THR A 254 -7.12 20.06 -13.93
N LEU A 255 -6.44 18.99 -13.53
CA LEU A 255 -5.03 19.01 -13.17
C LEU A 255 -4.31 17.84 -13.86
N ASP A 256 -3.15 18.12 -14.47
CA ASP A 256 -2.23 17.06 -14.87
C ASP A 256 -1.61 16.37 -13.64
N SER A 257 -1.03 15.19 -13.86
CA SER A 257 -0.30 14.46 -12.82
C SER A 257 0.85 15.31 -12.24
N GLY A 258 0.87 15.45 -10.92
CA GLY A 258 1.83 16.26 -10.17
C GLY A 258 1.51 17.77 -10.13
N GLU A 259 0.44 18.22 -10.79
CA GLU A 259 0.06 19.63 -10.74
C GLU A 259 -0.71 20.00 -9.46
N VAL A 260 -0.58 21.27 -9.07
CA VAL A 260 -1.22 21.85 -7.90
C VAL A 260 -1.99 23.11 -8.31
N GLU A 261 -3.29 23.14 -8.02
CA GLU A 261 -4.15 24.30 -8.18
C GLU A 261 -4.26 25.07 -6.87
N GLN A 262 -3.85 26.35 -6.88
CA GLN A 262 -4.05 27.25 -5.75
C GLN A 262 -5.35 28.05 -5.91
N GLN A 263 -6.16 28.03 -4.86
CA GLN A 263 -7.46 28.68 -4.79
C GLN A 263 -7.49 29.68 -3.64
N SER A 264 -8.28 30.73 -3.78
CA SER A 264 -8.55 31.68 -2.69
C SER A 264 -10.04 31.73 -2.42
N ILE A 265 -10.43 31.38 -1.20
CA ILE A 265 -11.80 31.35 -0.71
C ILE A 265 -12.07 32.65 0.05
N ARG A 266 -13.06 33.40 -0.39
CA ARG A 266 -13.56 34.58 0.31
C ARG A 266 -14.63 34.15 1.30
N ILE A 267 -14.46 34.49 2.58
CA ILE A 267 -15.42 34.22 3.65
C ILE A 267 -16.08 35.53 4.05
N SER A 268 -17.41 35.55 4.13
CA SER A 268 -18.19 36.76 4.42
C SER A 268 -19.35 36.41 5.35
N PRO A 269 -19.11 36.30 6.67
CA PRO A 269 -20.14 35.91 7.61
C PRO A 269 -21.30 36.90 7.65
N ASP A 270 -22.50 36.41 7.96
CA ASP A 270 -23.70 37.24 8.06
C ASP A 270 -23.51 38.37 9.08
N VAL A 271 -23.95 39.58 8.74
CA VAL A 271 -23.79 40.78 9.58
C VAL A 271 -24.49 40.68 10.94
N GLU A 272 -25.39 39.71 11.12
CA GLU A 272 -26.11 39.45 12.37
C GLU A 272 -25.51 38.30 13.17
N PHE A 273 -24.62 37.50 12.59
CA PHE A 273 -24.08 36.31 13.22
C PHE A 273 -22.86 36.62 14.11
N THR A 274 -22.85 36.05 15.31
CA THR A 274 -21.69 35.96 16.20
C THR A 274 -21.63 34.55 16.76
N GLY A 275 -20.43 34.03 17.02
CA GLY A 275 -20.22 32.65 17.45
C GLY A 275 -19.29 31.88 16.52
N THR A 276 -19.42 30.57 16.48
CA THR A 276 -18.57 29.69 15.68
C THR A 276 -19.40 28.96 14.64
N LYS A 277 -18.95 28.94 13.39
CA LYS A 277 -19.41 28.03 12.34
C LYS A 277 -18.23 27.23 11.82
N GLU A 278 -18.49 26.12 11.18
CA GLU A 278 -17.46 25.31 10.54
C GLU A 278 -17.59 25.46 9.03
N LEU A 279 -16.54 25.94 8.37
CA LEU A 279 -16.43 25.87 6.92
C LEU A 279 -16.06 24.44 6.56
N ARG A 280 -16.92 23.77 5.79
CA ARG A 280 -16.65 22.43 5.27
C ARG A 280 -16.31 22.56 3.78
N ILE A 281 -15.14 22.07 3.39
CA ILE A 281 -14.63 22.09 2.02
C ILE A 281 -14.58 20.64 1.56
N VAL A 282 -15.32 20.31 0.49
CA VAL A 282 -15.36 18.96 -0.07
C VAL A 282 -14.74 19.01 -1.45
N THR A 283 -13.68 18.24 -1.68
CA THR A 283 -13.05 18.07 -3.00
C THR A 283 -13.26 16.65 -3.47
N GLU A 284 -13.82 16.49 -4.66
CA GLU A 284 -14.09 15.21 -5.30
C GLU A 284 -13.26 15.08 -6.58
N ASN A 285 -12.60 13.94 -6.77
CA ASN A 285 -12.10 13.53 -8.07
C ASN A 285 -13.27 12.89 -8.84
N LEU A 286 -13.71 13.53 -9.93
CA LEU A 286 -14.93 13.17 -10.65
C LEU A 286 -14.80 11.86 -11.45
N GLU A 287 -13.57 11.41 -11.71
CA GLU A 287 -13.32 10.16 -12.44
C GLU A 287 -13.40 8.94 -11.53
N THR A 288 -12.86 9.06 -10.32
CA THR A 288 -12.78 7.97 -9.34
C THR A 288 -13.92 7.99 -8.33
N GLY A 289 -14.58 9.13 -8.15
CA GLY A 289 -15.57 9.38 -7.09
C GLY A 289 -14.97 9.48 -5.69
N ILE A 290 -13.63 9.56 -5.58
CA ILE A 290 -12.95 9.72 -4.29
C ILE A 290 -13.16 11.16 -3.81
N GLN A 291 -13.61 11.29 -2.56
CA GLN A 291 -13.86 12.58 -1.92
C GLN A 291 -12.93 12.80 -0.73
N LYS A 292 -12.41 14.02 -0.60
CA LYS A 292 -11.67 14.50 0.57
C LYS A 292 -12.40 15.68 1.19
N GLU A 293 -12.50 15.66 2.51
CA GLU A 293 -13.19 16.70 3.28
C GLU A 293 -12.20 17.42 4.20
N SER A 294 -12.32 18.74 4.29
CA SER A 294 -11.58 19.58 5.24
C SER A 294 -12.55 20.49 5.99
N THR A 295 -12.39 20.56 7.31
CA THR A 295 -13.25 21.38 8.17
C THR A 295 -12.44 22.43 8.91
N ILE A 296 -12.83 23.70 8.82
CA ILE A 296 -12.12 24.84 9.41
C ILE A 296 -13.10 25.64 10.28
N PRO A 297 -12.84 25.79 11.59
CA PRO A 297 -13.72 26.58 12.45
C PRO A 297 -13.52 28.08 12.20
N ILE A 298 -14.63 28.78 11.95
CA ILE A 298 -14.73 30.21 11.71
C ILE A 298 -15.39 30.88 12.93
N HIS A 299 -14.60 31.58 13.72
CA HIS A 299 -15.06 32.37 14.86
C HIS A 299 -15.42 33.79 14.43
N VAL A 300 -16.69 34.14 14.54
CA VAL A 300 -17.21 35.47 14.24
C VAL A 300 -17.41 36.25 15.54
N ARG A 301 -16.62 37.30 15.73
CA ARG A 301 -16.67 38.14 16.94
C ARG A 301 -17.27 39.51 16.63
N GLU A 302 -17.83 40.16 17.64
CA GLU A 302 -18.21 41.56 17.50
C GLU A 302 -16.97 42.39 17.18
N ALA A 303 -17.06 43.22 16.14
CA ALA A 303 -16.03 44.21 15.87
C ALA A 303 -15.84 45.04 17.15
N PRO A 304 -14.59 45.21 17.63
CA PRO A 304 -14.36 46.05 18.80
C PRO A 304 -14.96 47.41 18.50
N LYS A 305 -15.88 47.87 19.35
CA LYS A 305 -16.36 49.26 19.27
C LYS A 305 -15.09 50.09 19.30
N THR A 306 -14.76 50.74 18.19
CA THR A 306 -13.76 51.79 18.18
C THR A 306 -14.33 52.87 19.09
N THR A 307 -14.07 52.73 20.39
CA THR A 307 -14.09 53.88 21.26
C THR A 307 -13.06 54.78 20.61
N GLU A 308 -13.55 55.83 19.95
CA GLU A 308 -12.82 57.07 19.75
C GLU A 308 -12.43 57.57 21.15
N ARG A 309 -11.60 56.83 21.88
CA ARG A 309 -10.80 57.40 22.92
C ARG A 309 -9.89 58.32 22.12
N PRO A 310 -9.99 59.64 22.26
CA PRO A 310 -8.95 60.50 21.75
C PRO A 310 -7.67 59.94 22.35
N VAL A 311 -6.83 59.37 21.48
CA VAL A 311 -5.43 59.13 21.85
C VAL A 311 -5.00 60.45 22.45
N PRO A 312 -4.39 60.51 23.64
CA PRO A 312 -3.77 61.72 24.15
C PRO A 312 -2.70 62.08 23.12
N GLY A 313 -3.11 62.80 22.08
CA GLY A 313 -2.29 63.10 20.94
C GLY A 313 -1.15 63.90 21.50
N ILE A 314 0.05 63.64 21.00
CA ILE A 314 1.04 64.69 20.91
C ILE A 314 0.27 65.90 20.38
N GLY A 315 0.05 66.90 21.25
CA GLY A 315 -0.76 68.04 20.89
C GLY A 315 -0.18 68.64 19.63
N THR A 316 -0.99 69.27 18.78
CA THR A 316 -0.49 70.01 17.60
C THR A 316 0.72 70.87 17.93
N LEU A 317 0.79 71.39 19.16
CA LEU A 317 1.90 72.14 19.73
C LEU A 317 3.20 71.31 19.89
N GLN A 318 3.13 70.07 20.35
CA GLN A 318 4.28 69.16 20.46
C GLN A 318 4.78 68.71 19.08
N LEU A 319 3.87 68.49 18.11
CA LEU A 319 4.20 68.23 16.71
C LEU A 319 4.94 69.42 16.08
N LEU A 320 4.46 70.63 16.35
CA LEU A 320 5.08 71.88 15.87
C LEU A 320 6.45 72.11 16.51
N LEU A 321 6.61 71.76 17.79
CA LEU A 321 7.87 71.84 18.52
C LEU A 321 8.91 70.85 17.97
N LEU A 322 8.49 69.64 17.62
CA LEU A 322 9.31 68.64 16.91
C LEU A 322 9.75 69.15 15.53
N PHE A 323 8.84 69.77 14.78
CA PHE A 323 9.15 70.31 13.46
C PHE A 323 10.16 71.47 13.54
N VAL A 324 9.96 72.39 14.48
CA VAL A 324 10.86 73.54 14.69
C VAL A 324 12.25 73.08 15.17
N THR A 325 12.31 72.13 16.10
CA THR A 325 13.60 71.59 16.57
C THR A 325 14.36 70.85 15.47
N ALA A 326 13.67 70.08 14.63
CA ALA A 326 14.27 69.45 13.45
C ALA A 326 14.81 70.49 12.45
N LEU A 327 14.05 71.57 12.19
CA LEU A 327 14.47 72.67 11.31
C LEU A 327 15.71 73.39 11.85
N ILE A 328 15.79 73.65 13.16
CA ILE A 328 16.97 74.28 13.77
C ILE A 328 18.19 73.37 13.65
N LEU A 329 18.05 72.07 13.91
CA LEU A 329 19.14 71.09 13.81
C LEU A 329 19.66 70.97 12.36
N PHE A 330 18.78 71.00 11.37
CA PHE A 330 19.18 70.96 9.95
C PHE A 330 19.79 72.28 9.47
N SER A 331 19.27 73.41 9.93
CA SER A 331 19.76 74.76 9.55
C SER A 331 21.11 75.10 10.17
N GLY A 332 21.44 74.50 11.33
CA GLY A 332 22.72 74.67 12.01
C GLY A 332 23.88 73.92 11.35
N ARG A 333 23.62 73.00 10.42
CA ARG A 333 24.65 72.22 9.72
C ARG A 333 25.20 73.00 8.52
N LYS A 334 25.75 74.19 8.78
CA LYS A 334 26.56 74.93 7.81
C LYS A 334 27.88 74.20 7.61
N SER A 335 28.01 73.58 6.44
CA SER A 335 29.26 73.45 5.65
C SER A 335 30.56 73.47 6.46
N GLY A 336 31.00 72.30 6.92
CA GLY A 336 32.43 72.09 7.14
C GLY A 336 33.16 72.18 5.79
N PRO A 337 34.41 72.67 5.75
CA PRO A 337 35.16 72.82 4.51
C PRO A 337 35.36 71.45 3.86
N GLN A 338 35.11 71.37 2.55
CA GLN A 338 35.53 70.24 1.74
C GLN A 338 37.06 70.15 1.78
N ILE A 339 37.57 68.99 2.17
CA ILE A 339 38.97 68.59 1.95
C ILE A 339 38.96 67.56 0.84
#